data_AF-A0A3B8M2P8-F1
#
_entry.id   AF-A0A3B8M2P8-F1
#
_cell.length_a   1.000
_cell.length_b   1.000
_cell.length_c   1.000
_cell.angle_alpha   90.00
_cell.angle_beta   90.00
_cell.angle_gamma   90.00
#
_symmetry.space_group_name_H-M   'P 1'
#
loop_
_entity.id
_entity.type
_entity.pdbx_description
1 polymer ?
#
loop_
_entity_poly.entity_id
_entity_poly.type
_entity_poly.pdbx_seq_one_letter_code
_entity_poly.pdbx_strand_id
1 'polypeptide(L)'
;MSGRLFPENFPQIGGGFGIDGGKRVDAHAAIRAGDTLSATTTIADIFDKTGRSGTMIFIVQRMEFRNQSDTLVSTVDWKMIKKAD
;
A
#
# COMPACT_ATOMS: atom_id res chain seq x y z
N MET A 1 5.20 -4.08 -17.07
CA MET A 1 3.77 -3.84 -16.83
C MET A 1 3.61 -3.36 -15.40
N SER A 2 3.19 -2.12 -15.18
CA SER A 2 2.86 -1.68 -13.83
C SER A 2 1.56 -2.38 -13.43
N GLY A 3 1.61 -3.19 -12.37
CA GLY A 3 0.41 -3.76 -11.78
C GLY A 3 -0.62 -2.68 -11.43
N ARG A 4 -1.88 -3.08 -11.33
CA ARG A 4 -2.98 -2.22 -10.88
C ARG A 4 -2.64 -1.67 -9.48
N LEU A 5 -2.58 -0.34 -9.35
CA LEU A 5 -2.24 0.35 -8.08
C LEU A 5 -3.43 0.42 -7.11
N PHE A 6 -4.65 0.63 -7.61
CA PHE A 6 -5.85 0.77 -6.81
C PHE A 6 -6.92 -0.26 -7.19
N PRO A 7 -7.87 -0.59 -6.32
CA PRO A 7 -9.01 -1.45 -6.66
C PRO A 7 -9.73 -1.01 -7.94
N GLU A 8 -10.46 -1.93 -8.56
CA GLU A 8 -11.34 -1.56 -9.67
C GLU A 8 -12.34 -0.51 -9.20
N ASN A 9 -12.61 0.47 -10.07
CA ASN A 9 -13.53 1.57 -9.80
C ASN A 9 -13.15 2.44 -8.58
N PHE A 10 -11.87 2.43 -8.16
CA PHE A 10 -11.40 3.36 -7.13
C PHE A 10 -11.49 4.80 -7.66
N PRO A 11 -12.09 5.74 -6.90
CA PRO A 11 -12.26 7.10 -7.36
C PRO A 11 -10.91 7.79 -7.57
N GLN A 12 -10.88 8.77 -8.47
CA GLN A 12 -9.73 9.67 -8.57
C GLN A 12 -9.69 10.53 -7.30
N ILE A 13 -8.64 10.35 -6.50
CA ILE A 13 -8.41 11.14 -5.28
C ILE A 13 -7.17 11.99 -5.48
N GLY A 14 -7.33 13.32 -5.47
CA GLY A 14 -6.25 14.28 -5.63
C GLY A 14 -5.60 14.32 -7.02
N GLY A 15 -4.80 15.36 -7.23
CA GLY A 15 -4.19 15.69 -8.50
C GLY A 15 -2.80 15.10 -8.70
N GLY A 16 -2.40 15.04 -9.97
CA GLY A 16 -1.04 14.69 -10.39
C GLY A 16 -0.62 13.24 -10.10
N PHE A 17 0.70 13.00 -10.24
CA PHE A 17 1.32 11.72 -9.94
C PHE A 17 1.44 11.50 -8.42
N GLY A 18 1.18 10.27 -7.97
CA GLY A 18 1.43 9.88 -6.58
C GLY A 18 2.92 9.82 -6.27
N ILE A 19 3.30 10.36 -5.11
CA ILE A 19 4.65 10.30 -4.57
C ILE A 19 4.73 9.14 -3.56
N ASP A 20 5.83 8.39 -3.56
CA ASP A 20 6.07 7.35 -2.55
C ASP A 20 6.35 8.00 -1.18
N GLY A 21 5.47 7.76 -0.22
CA GLY A 21 5.58 8.22 1.18
C GLY A 21 6.30 7.24 2.10
N GLY A 22 6.87 6.17 1.55
CA GLY A 22 7.61 5.14 2.28
C GLY A 22 6.78 3.89 2.58
N LYS A 23 7.45 2.86 3.06
CA LYS A 23 6.87 1.55 3.38
C LYS A 23 7.29 1.13 4.79
N ARG A 24 6.34 0.59 5.55
CA ARG A 24 6.63 -0.19 6.76
C ARG A 24 6.49 -1.66 6.42
N VAL A 25 7.53 -2.45 6.71
CA VAL A 25 7.54 -3.89 6.50
C VAL A 25 7.67 -4.56 7.85
N ASP A 26 6.71 -5.41 8.20
CA ASP A 26 6.75 -6.23 9.40
C ASP A 26 6.86 -7.70 8.98
N ALA A 27 7.92 -8.37 9.41
CA ALA A 27 8.15 -9.79 9.14
C ALA A 27 7.57 -10.65 10.27
N HIS A 28 6.68 -11.58 9.92
CA HIS A 28 5.95 -12.42 10.88
C HIS A 28 6.46 -13.86 10.92
N ALA A 29 6.96 -14.37 9.79
CA ALA A 29 7.56 -15.69 9.67
C ALA A 29 8.62 -15.72 8.56
N ALA A 30 9.53 -16.69 8.63
CA ALA A 30 10.57 -16.86 7.61
C ALA A 30 9.95 -17.34 6.28
N ILE A 31 10.26 -16.63 5.20
CA ILE A 31 10.03 -17.09 3.82
C ILE A 31 11.18 -18.03 3.44
N ARG A 32 10.85 -19.18 2.84
CA ARG A 32 11.83 -20.18 2.42
C ARG A 32 11.86 -20.32 0.91
N ALA A 33 13.01 -20.78 0.39
CA ALA A 33 13.12 -21.11 -1.02
C ALA A 33 12.09 -22.18 -1.40
N GLY A 34 11.33 -21.93 -2.47
CA GLY A 34 10.23 -22.79 -2.90
C GLY A 34 8.84 -22.37 -2.38
N ASP A 35 8.75 -21.40 -1.46
CA ASP A 35 7.44 -20.87 -1.04
C ASP A 35 6.73 -20.17 -2.21
N THR A 36 5.44 -20.44 -2.34
CA THR A 36 4.54 -19.66 -3.20
C THR A 36 3.83 -18.63 -2.33
N LEU A 37 4.02 -17.36 -2.64
CA LEU A 37 3.39 -16.27 -1.89
C LEU A 37 2.16 -15.74 -2.62
N SER A 38 1.05 -15.63 -1.91
CA SER A 38 -0.11 -14.84 -2.30
C SER A 38 -0.08 -13.49 -1.57
N ALA A 39 -0.49 -12.44 -2.27
CA ALA A 39 -0.58 -11.10 -1.70
C ALA A 39 -2.01 -10.59 -1.82
N THR A 40 -2.60 -10.17 -0.72
CA THR A 40 -3.88 -9.44 -0.71
C THR A 40 -3.63 -8.00 -0.30
N THR A 41 -4.09 -7.05 -1.11
CA THR A 41 -3.92 -5.61 -0.84
C THR A 41 -5.26 -4.99 -0.48
N THR A 42 -5.28 -4.18 0.57
CA THR A 42 -6.46 -3.44 1.03
C THR A 42 -6.09 -1.98 1.25
N ILE A 43 -7.03 -1.05 1.00
CA ILE A 43 -6.87 0.32 1.47
C ILE A 43 -7.10 0.33 2.97
N ALA A 44 -6.02 0.45 3.73
CA ALA A 44 -6.05 0.43 5.19
C ALA A 44 -6.51 1.77 5.77
N ASP A 45 -6.17 2.88 5.11
CA ASP A 45 -6.52 4.22 5.56
C ASP A 45 -6.43 5.24 4.41
N ILE A 46 -7.19 6.32 4.51
CA ILE A 46 -7.07 7.53 3.68
C ILE A 46 -7.26 8.73 4.60
N PHE A 47 -6.25 9.61 4.67
CA PHE A 47 -6.30 10.81 5.49
C PHE A 47 -5.57 11.97 4.82
N ASP A 48 -5.85 13.20 5.24
CA ASP A 48 -5.17 14.39 4.74
C ASP A 48 -4.31 15.06 5.82
N LYS A 49 -3.30 15.82 5.37
CA LYS A 49 -2.50 16.71 6.22
C LYS A 49 -2.21 18.00 5.48
N THR A 50 -2.39 19.12 6.15
CA THR A 50 -2.01 20.45 5.66
C THR A 50 -0.69 20.89 6.25
N GLY A 51 0.23 21.35 5.39
CA GLY A 51 1.50 21.92 5.80
C GLY A 51 1.95 23.04 4.85
N ARG A 52 3.24 23.38 4.89
CA ARG A 52 3.83 24.43 4.03
C ARG A 52 3.59 24.21 2.53
N SER A 53 3.45 22.95 2.10
CA SER A 53 3.24 22.57 0.70
C SER A 53 1.76 22.49 0.28
N GLY A 54 0.84 22.90 1.16
CA GLY A 54 -0.61 22.74 0.98
C GLY A 54 -1.15 21.46 1.63
N THR A 55 -2.40 21.14 1.31
CA THR A 55 -3.07 19.92 1.76
C THR A 55 -2.65 18.73 0.88
N MET A 56 -2.22 17.66 1.52
CA MET A 56 -1.82 16.42 0.88
C MET A 56 -2.71 15.27 1.40
N ILE A 57 -3.11 14.39 0.51
CA ILE A 57 -3.87 13.17 0.79
C ILE A 57 -2.90 12.00 0.86
N PHE A 58 -2.96 11.23 1.93
CA PHE A 58 -2.19 10.03 2.18
C PHE A 58 -3.11 8.82 2.02
N ILE A 59 -2.74 7.90 1.14
CA ILE A 59 -3.46 6.63 0.94
C ILE A 59 -2.55 5.52 1.43
N VAL A 60 -3.01 4.75 2.43
CA VAL A 60 -2.27 3.63 3.00
C VAL A 60 -2.79 2.34 2.40
N GLN A 61 -1.92 1.60 1.72
CA GLN A 61 -2.22 0.28 1.20
C GLN A 61 -1.53 -0.76 2.07
N ARG A 62 -2.31 -1.63 2.71
CA ARG A 62 -1.80 -2.77 3.45
C ARG A 62 -1.79 -3.99 2.55
N MET A 63 -0.62 -4.60 2.43
CA MET A 63 -0.42 -5.88 1.75
C MET A 63 -0.21 -6.96 2.81
N GLU A 64 -1.00 -8.02 2.77
CA GLU A 64 -0.75 -9.24 3.53
C GLU A 64 -0.14 -10.30 2.60
N PHE A 65 1.04 -10.79 2.94
CA PHE A 65 1.70 -11.88 2.22
C PHE A 65 1.52 -13.18 2.99
N ARG A 66 0.97 -14.20 2.33
CA ARG A 66 0.76 -15.53 2.88
C ARG A 66 1.45 -16.58 2.02
N ASN A 67 2.01 -17.62 2.63
CA ASN A 67 2.59 -18.74 1.90
C ASN A 67 1.52 -19.78 1.50
N GLN A 68 1.93 -20.87 0.85
CA GLN A 68 1.08 -21.98 0.42
C GLN A 68 0.33 -22.69 1.55
N SER A 69 0.75 -22.49 2.81
CA SER A 69 0.11 -23.03 4.01
C SER A 69 -0.77 -21.98 4.72
N ASP A 70 -1.11 -20.89 4.02
CA ASP A 70 -1.89 -19.75 4.53
C ASP A 70 -1.24 -19.01 5.73
N THR A 71 0.04 -19.27 5.99
CA THR A 71 0.79 -18.61 7.07
C THR A 71 1.10 -17.18 6.65
N LEU A 72 0.69 -16.21 7.46
CA LEU A 72 1.09 -14.80 7.29
C LEU A 72 2.59 -14.68 7.51
N VAL A 73 3.32 -14.34 6.46
CA VAL A 73 4.79 -14.20 6.50
C VAL A 73 5.23 -12.75 6.61
N SER A 74 4.46 -11.81 6.06
CA SER A 74 4.79 -10.38 6.07
C SER A 74 3.56 -9.51 5.90
N THR A 75 3.59 -8.33 6.52
CA THR A 75 2.68 -7.23 6.18
C THR A 75 3.45 -6.02 5.72
N VAL A 76 2.95 -5.35 4.69
CA VAL A 76 3.55 -4.11 4.17
C VAL A 76 2.51 -3.01 4.13
N ASP A 77 2.75 -1.94 4.88
CA ASP A 77 1.99 -0.70 4.75
C ASP A 77 2.75 0.26 3.86
N TRP A 78 2.28 0.43 2.62
CA TRP A 78 2.81 1.41 1.69
C TRP A 78 1.96 2.68 1.70
N LYS A 79 2.61 3.84 1.83
CA LYS A 79 1.96 5.15 1.77
C LYS A 79 2.17 5.79 0.41
N MET A 80 1.08 6.14 -0.26
CA MET A 80 1.09 7.04 -1.40
C MET A 80 0.63 8.43 -0.97
N ILE A 81 1.30 9.46 -1.44
CA ILE A 81 0.96 10.86 -1.16
C ILE A 81 0.54 11.54 -2.46
N LYS A 82 -0.62 12.20 -2.44
CA LYS A 82 -1.15 13.00 -3.55
C LYS A 82 -1.50 14.41 -3.06
N LYS A 83 -1.39 15.41 -3.93
CA LYS A 83 -1.84 16.76 -3.58
C LYS A 83 -3.37 16.81 -3.61
N ALA A 84 -4.00 17.44 -2.62
CA ALA A 84 -5.43 17.75 -2.69
C ALA A 84 -5.67 18.77 -3.81
N ASP A 85 -6.74 18.57 -4.59
CA ASP A 85 -7.11 19.47 -5.69
C ASP A 85 -7.58 20.84 -5.19
#